data_AF-A0A3Q9IDK5-F1
#
_entry.id   AF-A0A3Q9IDK5-F1
#
_cell.length_a   1.000
_cell.length_b   1.000
_cell.length_c   1.000
_cell.angle_alpha   90.00
_cell.angle_beta   90.00
_cell.angle_gamma   90.00
#
_symmetry.space_group_name_H-M   'P 1'
#
loop_
_entity.id
_entity.type
_entity.pdbx_description
1 polymer ?
#
loop_
_entity_poly.entity_id
_entity_poly.type
_entity_poly.pdbx_seq_one_letter_code
_entity_poly.pdbx_strand_id
1 'polypeptide(L)'
;MQEVLEATRGQDPEFYAKYPMRLITEAEEHDIRAVTEKWRLPDEYLYFLQHYVSESLGWSTDEYINLDIYGARDIVQGQLGYSYNPVKNEVILEWPHSYLVIASDEGDPYCIDLSRGDTAIYTAEHGTGSWDFDIAYDNLEEFLHSVLLPRSSGEWETDETEEYNYYKVSITGEGNDKIKTLLFIKKTFSCDYSQAKVYLGALPLQVFKGIESCAMKIEADLKKIGADYELRQIGFGEFISAD
;
A
#
# COMPACT_ATOMS: atom_id res chain seq x y z
N MET A 1 13.67 7.68 9.23
CA MET A 1 13.83 7.49 7.77
C MET A 1 15.03 8.28 7.26
N GLN A 2 15.11 9.60 7.39
CA GLN A 2 16.29 10.36 6.92
C GLN A 2 17.64 9.86 7.47
N GLU A 3 17.74 9.56 8.76
CA GLU A 3 18.93 8.89 9.33
C GLU A 3 19.16 7.47 8.78
N VAL A 4 18.08 6.75 8.47
CA VAL A 4 18.14 5.42 7.84
C VAL A 4 18.67 5.55 6.43
N LEU A 5 18.18 6.51 5.64
CA LEU A 5 18.69 6.78 4.28
C LEU A 5 20.12 7.30 4.28
N GLU A 6 20.50 8.18 5.21
CA GLU A 6 21.89 8.60 5.33
C GLU A 6 22.78 7.42 5.73
N ALA A 7 22.30 6.54 6.61
CA ALA A 7 22.98 5.30 6.94
C ALA A 7 23.06 4.36 5.72
N THR A 8 21.98 4.17 4.96
CA THR A 8 21.92 3.33 3.75
C THR A 8 22.79 3.92 2.63
N ARG A 9 22.78 5.25 2.44
CA ARG A 9 23.68 5.96 1.52
C ARG A 9 25.14 5.81 1.93
N GLY A 10 25.40 5.77 3.23
CA GLY A 10 26.73 5.46 3.78
C GLY A 10 27.14 3.99 3.58
N GLN A 11 26.18 3.07 3.47
CA GLN A 11 26.44 1.64 3.22
C GLN A 11 26.83 1.36 1.77
N ASP A 12 26.23 2.04 0.78
CA ASP A 12 26.60 1.90 -0.65
C ASP A 12 26.73 3.26 -1.37
N PRO A 13 27.81 4.01 -1.12
CA PRO A 13 27.96 5.38 -1.64
C PRO A 13 28.05 5.44 -3.17
N GLU A 14 28.56 4.40 -3.84
CA GLU A 14 28.69 4.37 -5.30
C GLU A 14 27.33 4.19 -5.98
N PHE A 15 26.47 3.32 -5.42
CA PHE A 15 25.11 3.14 -5.92
C PHE A 15 24.29 4.44 -5.84
N TYR A 16 24.26 5.10 -4.68
CA TYR A 16 23.49 6.34 -4.51
C TYR A 16 24.12 7.58 -5.16
N ALA A 17 25.39 7.51 -5.57
CA ALA A 17 25.98 8.51 -6.46
C ALA A 17 25.51 8.33 -7.90
N LYS A 18 25.26 7.08 -8.33
CA LYS A 18 24.70 6.75 -9.64
C LYS A 18 23.20 7.06 -9.73
N TYR A 19 22.43 6.82 -8.65
CA TYR A 19 20.99 7.05 -8.57
C TYR A 19 20.68 8.02 -7.40
N PRO A 20 20.74 9.35 -7.64
CA PRO A 20 20.62 10.34 -6.56
C PRO A 20 19.19 10.50 -6.04
N MET A 21 18.94 10.04 -4.82
CA MET A 21 17.68 10.24 -4.10
C MET A 21 17.67 11.60 -3.36
N ARG A 22 16.60 12.40 -3.48
CA ARG A 22 16.42 13.66 -2.72
C ARG A 22 15.13 13.61 -1.90
N LEU A 23 15.27 13.48 -0.59
CA LEU A 23 14.15 13.61 0.34
C LEU A 23 14.19 14.99 1.00
N ILE A 24 13.04 15.65 1.05
CA ILE A 24 12.86 16.99 1.61
C ILE A 24 11.85 16.92 2.76
N THR A 25 11.98 17.88 3.69
CA THR A 25 11.39 18.01 5.03
C THR A 25 9.87 17.88 5.12
N GLU A 26 9.36 17.85 6.37
CA GLU A 26 7.94 17.80 6.78
C GLU A 26 6.98 18.46 5.79
N ALA A 27 5.94 17.73 5.40
CA ALA A 27 4.89 18.27 4.54
C ALA A 27 4.24 19.49 5.20
N GLU A 28 4.02 20.55 4.41
CA GLU A 28 3.35 21.73 4.92
C GLU A 28 1.94 21.34 5.37
N GLU A 29 1.51 21.81 6.54
CA GLU A 29 0.19 21.52 7.11
C GLU A 29 -0.95 21.90 6.16
N HIS A 30 -0.72 22.85 5.26
CA HIS A 30 -1.63 23.20 4.17
C HIS A 30 -1.80 22.07 3.15
N ASP A 31 -0.72 21.43 2.71
CA ASP A 31 -0.77 20.39 1.68
C ASP A 31 -1.46 19.13 2.21
N ILE A 32 -1.13 18.73 3.44
CA ILE A 32 -1.81 17.61 4.11
C ILE A 32 -3.30 17.88 4.27
N ARG A 33 -3.70 19.12 4.62
CA ARG A 33 -5.12 19.51 4.65
C ARG A 33 -5.77 19.38 3.28
N ALA A 34 -5.15 19.90 2.22
CA ALA A 34 -5.71 19.83 0.87
C ALA A 34 -5.95 18.39 0.39
N VAL A 35 -5.07 17.46 0.78
CA VAL A 35 -5.23 16.03 0.48
C VAL A 35 -6.34 15.40 1.33
N THR A 36 -6.32 15.62 2.64
CA THR A 36 -7.27 15.00 3.58
C THR A 36 -8.69 15.57 3.48
N GLU A 37 -8.87 16.76 2.92
CA GLU A 37 -10.18 17.31 2.54
C GLU A 37 -10.78 16.58 1.33
N LYS A 38 -9.95 16.06 0.42
CA LYS A 38 -10.38 15.36 -0.79
C LYS A 38 -10.54 13.85 -0.60
N TRP A 39 -9.63 13.25 0.15
CA TRP A 39 -9.55 11.80 0.30
C TRP A 39 -9.41 11.40 1.75
N ARG A 40 -10.09 10.31 2.11
CA ARG A 40 -9.89 9.62 3.38
C ARG A 40 -8.76 8.59 3.19
N LEU A 41 -7.57 8.94 3.63
CA LEU A 41 -6.38 8.10 3.47
C LEU A 41 -6.27 7.02 4.56
N PRO A 42 -5.65 5.87 4.27
CA PRO A 42 -5.17 4.94 5.30
C PRO A 42 -4.18 5.65 6.24
N ASP A 43 -4.23 5.33 7.54
CA ASP A 43 -3.40 5.97 8.58
C ASP A 43 -1.90 5.87 8.25
N GLU A 44 -1.47 4.73 7.74
CA GLU A 44 -0.08 4.47 7.36
C GLU A 44 0.38 5.39 6.23
N TYR A 45 -0.45 5.56 5.19
CA TYR A 45 -0.12 6.45 4.07
C TYR A 45 -0.20 7.93 4.47
N LEU A 46 -1.16 8.33 5.31
CA LEU A 46 -1.21 9.68 5.87
C LEU A 46 0.05 10.00 6.68
N TYR A 47 0.47 9.06 7.55
CA TYR A 47 1.70 9.20 8.31
C TYR A 47 2.91 9.33 7.39
N PHE A 48 2.95 8.54 6.31
CA PHE A 48 4.01 8.64 5.32
C PHE A 48 4.11 10.02 4.67
N LEU A 49 2.98 10.56 4.19
CA LEU A 49 2.92 11.89 3.58
C LEU A 49 3.30 13.00 4.56
N GLN A 50 2.89 12.91 5.83
CA GLN A 50 3.20 13.92 6.85
C GLN A 50 4.70 14.01 7.16
N HIS A 51 5.40 12.87 7.14
CA HIS A 51 6.73 12.76 7.73
C HIS A 51 7.86 12.54 6.74
N TYR A 52 7.58 12.08 5.51
CA TYR A 52 8.64 11.57 4.63
C TYR A 52 8.67 12.17 3.22
N VAL A 53 7.52 12.54 2.64
CA VAL A 53 7.47 13.03 1.24
C VAL A 53 6.50 14.20 1.13
N SER A 54 7.05 15.41 1.21
CA SER A 54 6.31 16.67 1.01
C SER A 54 6.12 16.99 -0.48
N GLU A 55 7.19 16.87 -1.26
CA GLU A 55 7.23 17.02 -2.73
C GLU A 55 7.56 15.68 -3.39
N SER A 56 7.22 15.51 -4.66
CA SER A 56 7.43 14.26 -5.40
C SER A 56 8.90 13.85 -5.43
N LEU A 57 9.14 12.55 -5.26
CA LEU A 57 10.45 11.94 -5.35
C LEU A 57 10.58 11.19 -6.68
N GLY A 58 11.46 11.67 -7.55
CA GLY A 58 11.88 10.93 -8.74
C GLY A 58 12.98 9.92 -8.42
N TRP A 59 12.84 8.70 -8.94
CA TRP A 59 13.71 7.57 -8.67
C TRP A 59 13.84 6.67 -9.91
N SER A 60 15.08 6.40 -10.33
CA SER A 60 15.36 5.47 -11.42
C SER A 60 16.26 4.36 -10.91
N THR A 61 15.95 3.11 -11.24
CA THR A 61 16.76 1.92 -10.94
C THR A 61 16.77 0.99 -12.14
N ASP A 62 17.30 -0.22 -11.99
CA ASP A 62 17.12 -1.25 -13.03
C ASP A 62 15.71 -1.87 -12.98
N GLU A 63 14.97 -1.69 -11.87
CA GLU A 63 13.58 -2.14 -11.68
C GLU A 63 12.56 -1.07 -12.13
N TYR A 64 12.89 0.22 -11.99
CA TYR A 64 12.03 1.34 -12.37
C TYR A 64 12.68 2.24 -13.43
N ILE A 65 11.93 2.61 -14.47
CA ILE A 65 12.47 3.45 -15.54
C ILE A 65 12.67 4.88 -15.01
N ASN A 66 11.60 5.47 -14.49
CA ASN A 66 11.56 6.80 -13.88
C ASN A 66 10.32 6.91 -12.99
N LEU A 67 10.43 6.34 -11.78
CA LEU A 67 9.38 6.32 -10.79
C LEU A 67 9.29 7.68 -10.07
N ASP A 68 8.15 8.35 -10.19
CA ASP A 68 7.80 9.53 -9.42
C ASP A 68 6.83 9.15 -8.30
N ILE A 69 7.29 9.16 -7.03
CA ILE A 69 6.42 8.98 -5.86
C ILE A 69 5.87 10.32 -5.44
N TYR A 70 4.54 10.44 -5.38
CA TYR A 70 3.89 11.71 -5.11
C TYR A 70 3.87 12.04 -3.62
N GLY A 71 4.39 13.23 -3.31
CA GLY A 71 4.26 13.85 -2.00
C GLY A 71 2.90 14.52 -1.78
N ALA A 72 2.67 14.98 -0.55
CA ALA A 72 1.42 15.63 -0.16
C ALA A 72 1.04 16.81 -1.08
N ARG A 73 2.05 17.56 -1.54
CA ARG A 73 1.86 18.73 -2.41
C ARG A 73 1.41 18.36 -3.83
N ASP A 74 1.88 17.21 -4.32
CA ASP A 74 1.78 16.85 -5.72
C ASP A 74 0.73 15.77 -6.00
N ILE A 75 0.24 15.07 -4.97
CA ILE A 75 -0.72 13.96 -5.14
C ILE A 75 -1.97 14.38 -5.91
N VAL A 76 -2.42 15.63 -5.76
CA VAL A 76 -3.55 16.19 -6.53
C VAL A 76 -3.21 16.31 -8.01
N GLN A 77 -1.99 16.74 -8.34
CA GLN A 77 -1.53 16.84 -9.72
C GLN A 77 -1.21 15.45 -10.30
N GLY A 78 -0.75 14.52 -9.47
CA GLY A 78 -0.50 13.13 -9.84
C GLY A 78 -1.76 12.37 -10.28
N GLN A 79 -2.96 12.91 -10.03
CA GLN A 79 -4.22 12.34 -10.53
C GLN A 79 -4.55 12.75 -11.98
N LEU A 80 -3.86 13.75 -12.53
CA LEU A 80 -4.13 14.28 -13.85
C LEU A 80 -3.72 13.27 -14.93
N GLY A 81 -4.65 12.94 -15.82
CA GLY A 81 -4.46 11.90 -16.84
C GLY A 81 -4.96 10.51 -16.41
N TYR A 82 -5.17 10.30 -15.11
CA TYR A 82 -5.70 9.04 -14.56
C TYR A 82 -7.17 9.18 -14.14
N SER A 83 -7.43 9.73 -12.95
CA SER A 83 -8.79 9.93 -12.43
C SER A 83 -9.41 11.24 -12.89
N TYR A 84 -8.61 12.17 -13.40
CA TYR A 84 -9.08 13.49 -13.85
C TYR A 84 -8.47 13.92 -15.18
N ASN A 85 -9.30 14.38 -16.11
CA ASN A 85 -8.86 14.95 -17.36
C ASN A 85 -8.71 16.47 -17.24
N PRO A 86 -7.49 17.04 -17.22
CA PRO A 86 -7.29 18.48 -17.07
C PRO A 86 -7.74 19.30 -18.29
N VAL A 87 -7.77 18.70 -19.49
CA VAL A 87 -8.12 19.40 -20.73
C VAL A 87 -9.63 19.60 -20.82
N LYS A 88 -10.40 18.56 -20.48
CA LYS A 88 -11.87 18.59 -20.49
C LYS A 88 -12.48 19.02 -19.16
N ASN A 89 -11.66 19.07 -18.11
CA ASN A 89 -12.08 19.42 -16.76
C ASN A 89 -13.19 18.50 -16.23
N GLU A 90 -12.98 17.18 -16.37
CA GLU A 90 -13.94 16.13 -16.00
C GLU A 90 -13.24 14.93 -15.35
N VAL A 91 -13.99 14.19 -14.53
CA VAL A 91 -13.55 12.89 -13.97
C VAL A 91 -13.54 11.84 -15.08
N ILE A 92 -12.50 11.02 -15.13
CA ILE A 92 -12.37 9.93 -16.10
C ILE A 92 -13.14 8.72 -15.56
N LEU A 93 -14.27 8.39 -16.18
CA LEU A 93 -15.19 7.36 -15.68
C LEU A 93 -14.64 5.93 -15.77
N GLU A 94 -13.70 5.69 -16.69
CA GLU A 94 -13.01 4.40 -16.84
C GLU A 94 -12.01 4.14 -15.71
N TRP A 95 -11.59 5.18 -14.99
CA TRP A 95 -10.73 5.04 -13.83
C TRP A 95 -11.53 4.58 -12.60
N PRO A 96 -11.05 3.60 -11.81
CA PRO A 96 -11.71 3.22 -10.57
C PRO A 96 -11.77 4.39 -9.58
N HIS A 97 -12.97 4.78 -9.16
CA HIS A 97 -13.17 6.03 -8.41
C HIS A 97 -12.49 6.04 -7.02
N SER A 98 -12.26 4.87 -6.45
CA SER A 98 -11.60 4.72 -5.15
C SER A 98 -10.08 4.62 -5.26
N TYR A 99 -9.52 4.51 -6.47
CA TYR A 99 -8.08 4.35 -6.68
C TYR A 99 -7.41 5.72 -6.67
N LEU A 100 -6.47 5.88 -5.75
CA LEU A 100 -5.61 7.05 -5.63
C LEU A 100 -4.22 6.69 -6.15
N VAL A 101 -3.75 7.40 -7.19
CA VAL A 101 -2.38 7.23 -7.69
C VAL A 101 -1.42 7.83 -6.67
N ILE A 102 -0.46 7.04 -6.20
CA ILE A 102 0.55 7.43 -5.22
C ILE A 102 1.96 7.51 -5.84
N ALA A 103 2.18 6.87 -6.98
CA ALA A 103 3.39 7.00 -7.78
C ALA A 103 3.10 6.69 -9.25
N SER A 104 4.00 7.08 -10.15
CA SER A 104 3.94 6.78 -11.58
C SER A 104 5.32 6.41 -12.09
N ASP A 105 5.44 5.33 -12.85
CA ASP A 105 6.65 5.00 -13.62
C ASP A 105 6.35 5.14 -15.11
N GLU A 106 6.79 6.24 -15.72
CA GLU A 106 6.57 6.54 -17.16
C GLU A 106 5.11 6.42 -17.64
N GLY A 107 4.13 6.60 -16.74
CA GLY A 107 2.70 6.49 -17.06
C GLY A 107 2.03 5.26 -16.44
N ASP A 108 2.78 4.27 -15.99
CA ASP A 108 2.26 3.12 -15.24
C ASP A 108 2.00 3.54 -13.78
N PRO A 109 0.74 3.56 -13.32
CA PRO A 109 0.40 4.13 -12.03
C PRO A 109 0.48 3.09 -10.92
N TYR A 110 1.13 3.44 -9.81
CA TYR A 110 1.02 2.72 -8.55
C TYR A 110 -0.07 3.37 -7.68
N CYS A 111 -1.06 2.58 -7.28
CA CYS A 111 -2.30 3.08 -6.69
C CYS A 111 -2.67 2.39 -5.37
N ILE A 112 -3.36 3.11 -4.49
CA ILE A 112 -4.07 2.55 -3.33
C ILE A 112 -5.58 2.62 -3.60
N ASP A 113 -6.29 1.52 -3.37
CA ASP A 113 -7.76 1.53 -3.33
C ASP A 113 -8.25 1.97 -1.94
N LEU A 114 -8.69 3.23 -1.86
CA LEU A 114 -9.15 3.86 -0.62
C LEU A 114 -10.40 3.21 -0.01
N SER A 115 -11.11 2.36 -0.76
CA SER A 115 -12.30 1.68 -0.26
C SER A 115 -11.99 0.50 0.67
N ARG A 116 -10.76 -0.03 0.60
CA ARG A 116 -10.34 -1.24 1.33
C ARG A 116 -9.90 -0.97 2.76
N GLY A 117 -9.33 0.21 3.00
CA GLY A 117 -8.74 0.58 4.28
C GLY A 117 -7.38 -0.08 4.58
N ASP A 118 -6.86 -0.88 3.66
CA ASP A 118 -5.47 -1.36 3.64
C ASP A 118 -4.61 -0.51 2.68
N THR A 119 -3.34 -0.87 2.51
CA THR A 119 -2.38 -0.17 1.66
C THR A 119 -1.79 -1.05 0.57
N ALA A 120 -2.54 -2.05 0.10
CA ALA A 120 -2.11 -2.83 -1.06
C ALA A 120 -1.90 -1.88 -2.25
N ILE A 121 -0.80 -2.10 -2.99
CA ILE A 121 -0.41 -1.25 -4.11
C ILE A 121 -0.77 -1.97 -5.40
N TYR A 122 -1.62 -1.35 -6.18
CA TYR A 122 -2.04 -1.82 -7.50
C TYR A 122 -1.23 -1.13 -8.59
N THR A 123 -0.94 -1.82 -9.68
CA THR A 123 -0.35 -1.22 -10.88
C THR A 123 -1.09 -1.65 -12.13
N ALA A 124 -0.96 -0.90 -13.21
CA ALA A 124 -1.53 -1.23 -14.51
C ALA A 124 -0.62 -0.70 -15.63
N GLU A 125 -0.51 -1.44 -16.73
CA GLU A 125 0.24 -0.96 -17.90
C GLU A 125 -0.56 0.10 -18.65
N HIS A 126 0.03 1.28 -18.83
CA HIS A 126 -0.56 2.36 -19.60
C HIS A 126 -0.56 2.05 -21.10
N GLY A 127 -1.47 2.70 -21.85
CA GLY A 127 -1.48 2.59 -23.33
C GLY A 127 -2.08 1.30 -23.90
N THR A 128 -2.55 0.37 -23.06
CA THR A 128 -3.20 -0.89 -23.46
C THR A 128 -4.64 -0.73 -23.92
N GLY A 129 -5.23 0.47 -23.73
CA GLY A 129 -6.59 0.81 -24.15
C GLY A 129 -7.67 0.59 -23.08
N SER A 130 -7.34 -0.10 -21.99
CA SER A 130 -8.16 -0.23 -20.78
C SER A 130 -7.27 -0.46 -19.56
N TRP A 131 -7.66 0.06 -18.39
CA TRP A 131 -6.93 -0.20 -17.16
C TRP A 131 -7.24 -1.60 -16.63
N ASP A 132 -6.25 -2.50 -16.67
CA ASP A 132 -6.28 -3.81 -16.04
C ASP A 132 -5.26 -3.81 -14.90
N PHE A 133 -5.74 -3.92 -13.66
CA PHE A 133 -4.91 -3.71 -12.47
C PHE A 133 -4.45 -5.04 -11.86
N ASP A 134 -3.14 -5.14 -11.67
CA ASP A 134 -2.49 -6.19 -10.88
C ASP A 134 -2.03 -5.63 -9.53
N ILE A 135 -1.74 -6.53 -8.59
CA ILE A 135 -1.05 -6.12 -7.34
C ILE A 135 0.44 -6.03 -7.64
N ALA A 136 1.03 -4.87 -7.35
CA ALA A 136 2.47 -4.69 -7.35
C ALA A 136 3.09 -5.04 -5.99
N TYR A 137 2.45 -4.64 -4.89
CA TYR A 137 2.95 -4.85 -3.52
C TYR A 137 1.81 -5.07 -2.54
N ASP A 138 2.03 -5.87 -1.49
CA ASP A 138 1.01 -6.16 -0.48
C ASP A 138 0.65 -4.96 0.40
N ASN A 139 1.59 -4.04 0.57
CA ASN A 139 1.46 -2.90 1.47
C ASN A 139 2.44 -1.78 1.09
N LEU A 140 2.23 -0.61 1.70
CA LEU A 140 3.06 0.56 1.47
C LEU A 140 4.51 0.32 1.90
N GLU A 141 4.73 -0.38 3.03
CA GLU A 141 6.08 -0.70 3.48
C GLU A 141 6.88 -1.47 2.42
N GLU A 142 6.31 -2.52 1.82
CA GLU A 142 7.01 -3.32 0.79
C GLU A 142 7.32 -2.50 -0.46
N PHE A 143 6.38 -1.67 -0.93
CA PHE A 143 6.63 -0.74 -2.03
C PHE A 143 7.74 0.25 -1.69
N LEU A 144 7.74 0.82 -0.48
CA LEU A 144 8.81 1.73 -0.07
C LEU A 144 10.14 1.00 0.06
N HIS A 145 10.18 -0.26 0.51
CA HIS A 145 11.42 -1.04 0.53
C HIS A 145 11.96 -1.31 -0.86
N SER A 146 11.14 -1.66 -1.85
CA SER A 146 11.64 -1.88 -3.22
C SER A 146 12.25 -0.61 -3.82
N VAL A 147 11.67 0.55 -3.50
CA VAL A 147 12.20 1.85 -3.90
C VAL A 147 13.48 2.19 -3.14
N LEU A 148 13.50 2.04 -1.82
CA LEU A 148 14.59 2.52 -0.97
C LEU A 148 15.79 1.56 -0.89
N LEU A 149 15.57 0.28 -1.16
CA LEU A 149 16.56 -0.79 -1.08
C LEU A 149 16.50 -1.64 -2.37
N PRO A 150 16.83 -1.06 -3.53
CA PRO A 150 16.85 -1.80 -4.79
C PRO A 150 17.76 -3.02 -4.64
N ARG A 151 17.29 -4.17 -5.14
CA ARG A 151 17.97 -5.46 -4.97
C ARG A 151 19.40 -5.33 -5.49
N SER A 152 20.39 -5.58 -4.62
CA SER A 152 21.79 -5.56 -5.04
C SER A 152 21.98 -6.54 -6.18
N SER A 153 22.45 -6.05 -7.33
CA SER A 153 22.75 -6.79 -8.56
C SER A 153 23.12 -8.26 -8.29
N GLY A 154 22.13 -9.15 -8.44
CA GLY A 154 22.25 -10.56 -8.14
C GLY A 154 21.23 -11.32 -8.97
N GLU A 155 21.65 -11.61 -10.20
CA GLU A 155 21.11 -12.63 -11.11
C GLU A 155 19.60 -12.55 -11.41
N TRP A 156 19.34 -11.96 -12.58
CA TRP A 156 18.10 -12.06 -13.32
C TRP A 156 17.81 -13.54 -13.63
N GLU A 157 16.73 -14.07 -13.07
CA GLU A 157 15.89 -15.03 -13.79
C GLU A 157 14.48 -14.44 -13.85
N THR A 158 14.18 -13.82 -14.98
CA THR A 158 12.79 -13.67 -15.45
C THR A 158 12.28 -15.07 -15.72
N ASP A 159 11.69 -15.72 -14.73
CA ASP A 159 10.92 -16.93 -14.96
C ASP A 159 9.62 -16.89 -14.18
N GLU A 160 8.54 -16.96 -14.96
CA GLU A 160 7.18 -17.34 -14.58
C GLU A 160 6.38 -16.29 -13.80
N THR A 161 5.15 -16.05 -14.26
CA THR A 161 4.09 -15.44 -13.46
C THR A 161 4.06 -16.16 -12.11
N GLU A 162 4.60 -15.56 -11.05
CA GLU A 162 4.57 -16.14 -9.72
C GLU A 162 3.10 -16.41 -9.39
N GLU A 163 2.68 -17.69 -9.39
CA GLU A 163 1.34 -18.08 -8.99
C GLU A 163 1.20 -17.77 -7.49
N TYR A 164 0.75 -16.57 -7.16
CA TYR A 164 0.52 -16.18 -5.77
C TYR A 164 -0.65 -17.00 -5.20
N ASN A 165 -0.40 -17.62 -4.05
CA ASN A 165 -1.45 -18.19 -3.24
C ASN A 165 -2.13 -17.06 -2.46
N TYR A 166 -3.40 -16.81 -2.76
CA TYR A 166 -4.21 -15.83 -2.02
C TYR A 166 -4.88 -16.50 -0.83
N TYR A 167 -4.99 -15.76 0.26
CA TYR A 167 -5.62 -16.22 1.48
C TYR A 167 -6.55 -15.15 2.03
N LYS A 168 -7.64 -15.63 2.64
CA LYS A 168 -8.50 -14.87 3.52
C LYS A 168 -8.30 -15.36 4.95
N VAL A 169 -8.10 -14.42 5.87
CA VAL A 169 -8.02 -14.70 7.30
C VAL A 169 -9.23 -14.05 7.98
N SER A 170 -9.99 -14.85 8.72
CA SER A 170 -11.13 -14.39 9.49
C SER A 170 -11.02 -14.82 10.94
N ILE A 171 -11.34 -13.91 11.87
CA ILE A 171 -11.58 -14.29 13.26
C ILE A 171 -12.96 -14.93 13.33
N THR A 172 -13.08 -16.09 13.99
CA THR A 172 -14.32 -16.89 14.06
C THR A 172 -14.87 -17.01 15.47
N GLY A 173 -14.14 -16.56 16.48
CA GLY A 173 -14.50 -16.63 17.89
C GLY A 173 -13.64 -15.73 18.77
N GLU A 174 -13.96 -15.71 20.07
CA GLU A 174 -13.22 -14.89 21.04
C GLU A 174 -11.84 -15.46 21.38
N GLY A 175 -11.65 -16.78 21.18
CA GLY A 175 -10.46 -17.49 21.58
C GLY A 175 -10.30 -17.63 23.09
N ASN A 176 -9.10 -18.05 23.49
CA ASN A 176 -8.73 -18.24 24.89
C ASN A 176 -8.52 -16.92 25.65
N ASP A 177 -8.21 -15.82 24.94
CA ASP A 177 -7.95 -14.51 25.53
C ASP A 177 -8.69 -13.41 24.76
N LYS A 178 -9.96 -13.23 25.12
CA LYS A 178 -10.86 -12.20 24.55
C LYS A 178 -10.24 -10.81 24.53
N ILE A 179 -9.46 -10.44 25.54
CA ILE A 179 -8.88 -9.09 25.64
C ILE A 179 -7.82 -8.91 24.55
N LYS A 180 -6.96 -9.91 24.34
CA LYS A 180 -5.96 -9.85 23.26
C LYS A 180 -6.60 -9.86 21.88
N THR A 181 -7.64 -10.67 21.67
CA THR A 181 -8.41 -10.67 20.41
C THR A 181 -9.02 -9.29 20.13
N LEU A 182 -9.62 -8.64 21.13
CA LEU A 182 -10.12 -7.27 20.99
C LEU A 182 -9.01 -6.25 20.70
N LEU A 183 -7.84 -6.40 21.33
CA LEU A 183 -6.70 -5.51 21.07
C LEU A 183 -6.14 -5.69 19.66
N PHE A 184 -6.12 -6.93 19.16
CA PHE A 184 -5.78 -7.24 17.77
C PHE A 184 -6.75 -6.55 16.81
N ILE A 185 -8.06 -6.77 16.95
CA ILE A 185 -9.09 -6.09 16.13
C ILE A 185 -8.94 -4.57 16.20
N LYS A 186 -8.72 -4.03 17.39
CA LYS A 186 -8.51 -2.59 17.58
C LYS A 186 -7.32 -2.09 16.77
N LYS A 187 -6.21 -2.83 16.76
CA LYS A 187 -5.00 -2.51 15.99
C LYS A 187 -5.25 -2.65 14.49
N THR A 188 -5.86 -3.75 14.06
CA THR A 188 -6.12 -4.05 12.64
C THR A 188 -7.01 -3.01 11.97
N PHE A 189 -8.06 -2.55 12.65
CA PHE A 189 -9.03 -1.59 12.09
C PHE A 189 -8.86 -0.15 12.60
N SER A 190 -7.74 0.16 13.26
CA SER A 190 -7.48 1.48 13.88
C SER A 190 -8.67 2.05 14.67
N CYS A 191 -9.43 1.19 15.36
CA CYS A 191 -10.70 1.57 15.98
C CYS A 191 -10.59 1.75 17.51
N ASP A 192 -11.69 2.11 18.17
CA ASP A 192 -11.78 2.12 19.63
C ASP A 192 -12.26 0.78 20.20
N TYR A 193 -12.25 0.65 21.52
CA TYR A 193 -12.62 -0.60 22.19
C TYR A 193 -14.11 -0.94 22.07
N SER A 194 -14.97 0.06 21.93
CA SER A 194 -16.41 -0.14 21.74
C SER A 194 -16.67 -0.71 20.35
N GLN A 195 -16.03 -0.15 19.33
CA GLN A 195 -16.13 -0.61 17.95
C GLN A 195 -15.51 -2.01 17.78
N ALA A 196 -14.36 -2.27 18.40
CA ALA A 196 -13.76 -3.61 18.40
C ALA A 196 -14.68 -4.69 18.97
N LYS A 197 -15.49 -4.37 19.99
CA LYS A 197 -16.52 -5.28 20.52
C LYS A 197 -17.65 -5.52 19.54
N VAL A 198 -18.06 -4.50 18.79
CA VAL A 198 -19.08 -4.65 17.74
C VAL A 198 -18.59 -5.61 16.67
N TYR A 199 -17.35 -5.46 16.21
CA TYR A 199 -16.73 -6.37 15.25
C TYR A 199 -16.63 -7.80 15.79
N LEU A 200 -16.20 -7.99 17.05
CA LEU A 200 -16.16 -9.32 17.67
C LEU A 200 -17.56 -9.93 17.88
N GLY A 201 -18.62 -9.12 17.89
CA GLY A 201 -20.01 -9.58 17.91
C GLY A 201 -20.57 -9.95 16.52
N ALA A 202 -19.86 -9.61 15.45
CA ALA A 202 -20.26 -9.79 14.06
C ALA A 202 -19.33 -10.80 13.33
N LEU A 203 -19.12 -11.96 13.96
CA LEU A 203 -18.26 -13.03 13.42
C LEU A 203 -18.99 -13.84 12.33
N PRO A 204 -18.25 -14.41 11.34
CA PRO A 204 -16.81 -14.33 11.15
C PRO A 204 -16.37 -12.95 10.63
N LEU A 205 -15.30 -12.41 11.22
CA LEU A 205 -14.76 -11.10 10.90
C LEU A 205 -13.50 -11.26 10.05
N GLN A 206 -13.55 -10.87 8.78
CA GLN A 206 -12.35 -10.83 7.93
C GLN A 206 -11.38 -9.78 8.46
N VAL A 207 -10.16 -10.22 8.78
CA VAL A 207 -9.07 -9.34 9.25
C VAL A 207 -7.95 -9.19 8.25
N PHE A 208 -7.92 -10.05 7.22
CA PHE A 208 -6.94 -9.98 6.15
C PHE A 208 -7.42 -10.70 4.89
N LYS A 209 -6.99 -10.17 3.74
CA LYS A 209 -7.18 -10.76 2.42
C LYS A 209 -5.99 -10.34 1.56
N GLY A 210 -5.13 -11.28 1.18
CA GLY A 210 -3.83 -11.00 0.53
C GLY A 210 -3.04 -12.27 0.26
N ILE A 211 -1.76 -12.15 -0.06
CA ILE A 211 -0.92 -13.31 -0.39
C ILE A 211 -0.47 -14.11 0.84
N GLU A 212 0.05 -15.30 0.59
CA GLU A 212 0.46 -16.28 1.59
C GLU A 212 1.41 -15.75 2.66
N SER A 213 2.47 -15.03 2.26
CA SER A 213 3.51 -14.56 3.18
C SER A 213 2.94 -13.69 4.31
N CYS A 214 2.05 -12.76 3.97
CA CYS A 214 1.36 -11.89 4.92
C CYS A 214 0.29 -12.63 5.70
N ALA A 215 -0.47 -13.52 5.05
CA ALA A 215 -1.45 -14.37 5.74
C ALA A 215 -0.79 -15.24 6.83
N MET A 216 0.41 -15.79 6.57
CA MET A 216 1.16 -16.57 7.56
C MET A 216 1.62 -15.72 8.76
N LYS A 217 2.05 -14.47 8.54
CA LYS A 217 2.42 -13.55 9.63
C LYS A 217 1.22 -13.29 10.55
N ILE A 218 0.06 -13.02 9.95
CA ILE A 218 -1.19 -12.76 10.68
C ILE A 218 -1.67 -14.03 11.39
N GLU A 219 -1.57 -15.19 10.74
CA GLU A 219 -1.89 -16.48 11.34
C GLU A 219 -1.02 -16.75 12.59
N ALA A 220 0.29 -16.47 12.51
CA ALA A 220 1.20 -16.60 13.64
C ALA A 220 0.84 -15.68 14.81
N ASP A 221 0.45 -14.43 14.53
CA ASP A 221 -0.03 -13.49 15.55
C ASP A 221 -1.33 -13.96 16.19
N LEU A 222 -2.30 -14.44 15.41
CA LEU A 222 -3.57 -14.99 15.89
C LEU A 222 -3.36 -16.25 16.76
N LYS A 223 -2.47 -17.17 16.34
CA LYS A 223 -2.04 -18.33 17.14
C LYS A 223 -1.42 -17.90 18.47
N LYS A 224 -0.54 -16.89 18.44
CA LYS A 224 0.18 -16.39 19.63
C LYS A 224 -0.76 -15.77 20.67
N ILE A 225 -1.81 -15.08 20.22
CA ILE A 225 -2.81 -14.50 21.13
C ILE A 225 -3.89 -15.51 21.54
N GLY A 226 -3.94 -16.69 20.89
CA GLY A 226 -4.91 -17.74 21.16
C GLY A 226 -6.32 -17.39 20.67
N ALA A 227 -6.45 -16.63 19.59
CA ALA A 227 -7.73 -16.31 18.95
C ALA A 227 -8.28 -17.51 18.19
N ASP A 228 -9.61 -17.63 18.09
CA ASP A 228 -10.24 -18.56 17.16
C ASP A 228 -10.28 -17.90 15.77
N TYR A 229 -9.72 -18.56 14.77
CA TYR A 229 -9.63 -18.02 13.42
C TYR A 229 -9.79 -19.11 12.36
N GLU A 230 -10.08 -18.68 11.14
CA GLU A 230 -10.04 -19.47 9.92
C GLU A 230 -9.04 -18.82 8.95
N LEU A 231 -8.14 -19.65 8.43
CA LEU A 231 -7.25 -19.32 7.31
C LEU A 231 -7.72 -20.14 6.11
N ARG A 232 -8.12 -19.48 5.03
CA ARG A 232 -8.64 -20.12 3.84
C ARG A 232 -7.91 -19.64 2.60
N GLN A 233 -7.37 -20.57 1.82
CA GLN A 233 -6.85 -20.25 0.49
C GLN A 233 -8.03 -19.86 -0.42
N ILE A 234 -7.88 -18.77 -1.17
CA ILE A 234 -8.89 -18.24 -2.08
C ILE A 234 -8.29 -18.11 -3.49
N GLY A 235 -9.16 -18.07 -4.51
CA GLY A 235 -8.73 -17.78 -5.88
C GLY A 235 -8.62 -16.27 -6.13
N PHE A 236 -7.88 -15.88 -7.18
CA PHE A 236 -7.71 -14.48 -7.59
C PHE A 236 -9.05 -13.73 -7.76
N GLY A 237 -10.06 -14.38 -8.36
CA GLY A 237 -11.38 -13.78 -8.54
C GLY A 237 -12.09 -13.42 -7.22
N GLU A 238 -11.89 -14.22 -6.17
CA GLU A 238 -12.40 -13.87 -4.84
C GLU A 238 -11.55 -12.78 -4.21
N PHE A 239 -10.22 -12.82 -4.40
CA PHE A 239 -9.30 -11.82 -3.89
C PHE A 239 -9.66 -10.39 -4.36
N ILE A 240 -9.99 -10.21 -5.64
CA ILE A 240 -10.35 -8.90 -6.21
C ILE A 240 -11.81 -8.48 -5.95
N SER A 241 -12.68 -9.43 -5.60
CA SER A 241 -14.07 -9.10 -5.30
C SER A 241 -14.20 -8.35 -3.97
N ALA A 242 -15.04 -7.31 -3.93
CA ALA A 242 -15.45 -6.68 -2.69
C ALA A 242 -16.28 -7.66 -1.84
N ASP A 243 -16.05 -7.65 -0.52
CA ASP A 243 -16.79 -8.49 0.45
C ASP A 243 -18.15 -7.89 0.86
#